data_AF-A0A7S7J1A9-F1
#
_entry.id   AF-A0A7S7J1A9-F1
#
_cell.length_a   1.000
_cell.length_b   1.000
_cell.length_c   1.000
_cell.angle_alpha   90.00
_cell.angle_beta   90.00
_cell.angle_gamma   90.00
#
_symmetry.space_group_name_H-M   'P 1'
#
loop_
_entity.id
_entity.type
_entity.pdbx_description
1 polymer ?
#
loop_
_entity_poly.entity_id
_entity_poly.type
_entity_poly.pdbx_seq_one_letter_code
_entity_poly.pdbx_strand_id
1 'polypeptide(L)'
;MSFETKVNELLEDIITENELPKTSIFLYANKSNKGDKKGIEISKSIKIFEPEYPPQEKSVRSKNGTLIMNIQQKSGIELLIRNEQYNTIPLPEEAKLKELKSDENFKHIIFDESMDSLYTYIKANVVYCIENYVSSSSFGCCSKFEKCSDERKCLHENKLYSTGCAYRRNLENRKIFYGLNRNVL
;
A
#
# COMPACT_ATOMS: atom_id res chain seq x y z
N MET A 1 13.30 8.18 -18.94
CA MET A 1 12.01 7.86 -18.30
C MET A 1 11.85 8.78 -17.10
N SER A 2 10.70 9.43 -16.90
CA SER A 2 10.50 10.35 -15.77
C SER A 2 10.37 9.59 -14.45
N PHE A 3 10.61 10.27 -13.31
CA PHE A 3 10.34 9.72 -11.98
C PHE A 3 8.94 9.10 -11.87
N GLU A 4 7.92 9.79 -12.40
CA GLU A 4 6.53 9.35 -12.33
C GLU A 4 6.29 8.06 -13.12
N THR A 5 6.87 7.94 -14.32
CA THR A 5 6.75 6.72 -15.11
C THR A 5 7.39 5.54 -14.39
N LYS A 6 8.61 5.72 -13.85
CA LYS A 6 9.28 4.67 -13.06
C LYS A 6 8.50 4.26 -11.83
N VAL A 7 7.91 5.22 -11.11
CA VAL A 7 7.06 4.90 -9.95
C VAL A 7 5.80 4.17 -10.37
N ASN A 8 5.12 4.57 -11.46
CA ASN A 8 3.92 3.87 -11.89
C ASN A 8 4.21 2.44 -12.34
N GLU A 9 5.27 2.21 -13.11
CA GLU A 9 5.73 0.85 -13.48
C GLU A 9 6.02 0.01 -12.24
N LEU A 10 6.73 0.57 -11.26
CA LEU A 10 6.99 -0.08 -9.98
C LEU A 10 5.70 -0.47 -9.24
N LEU A 11 4.69 0.40 -9.24
CA LEU A 11 3.40 0.12 -8.60
C LEU A 11 2.62 -0.96 -9.34
N GLU A 12 2.67 -0.99 -10.67
CA GLU A 12 2.05 -2.03 -11.50
C GLU A 12 2.69 -3.40 -11.27
N ASP A 13 4.02 -3.46 -11.15
CA ASP A 13 4.75 -4.67 -10.78
C ASP A 13 4.31 -5.17 -9.41
N ILE A 14 4.27 -4.29 -8.40
CA ILE A 14 3.84 -4.66 -7.04
C ILE A 14 2.40 -5.19 -7.03
N ILE A 15 1.48 -4.53 -7.77
CA ILE A 15 0.09 -4.97 -7.89
C ILE A 15 0.03 -6.38 -8.48
N THR A 16 0.82 -6.65 -9.51
CA THR A 16 0.86 -7.95 -10.20
C THR A 16 1.47 -9.02 -9.32
N GLU A 17 2.63 -8.77 -8.72
CA GLU A 17 3.35 -9.68 -7.81
C GLU A 17 2.49 -10.10 -6.61
N ASN A 18 1.63 -9.20 -6.10
CA ASN A 18 0.82 -9.43 -4.91
C ASN A 18 -0.64 -9.82 -5.22
N GLU A 19 -0.96 -10.12 -6.49
CA GLU A 19 -2.31 -10.46 -6.96
C GLU A 19 -3.38 -9.43 -6.52
N LEU A 20 -3.01 -8.14 -6.48
CA LEU A 20 -3.90 -7.07 -6.01
C LEU A 20 -4.87 -6.63 -7.13
N PRO A 21 -6.02 -6.02 -6.77
CA PRO A 21 -6.87 -5.37 -7.77
C PRO A 21 -6.09 -4.31 -8.55
N LYS A 22 -6.27 -4.22 -9.87
CA LYS A 22 -5.49 -3.33 -10.75
C LYS A 22 -5.47 -1.86 -10.33
N THR A 23 -6.53 -1.38 -9.69
CA THR A 23 -6.65 0.02 -9.28
C THR A 23 -6.26 0.26 -7.82
N SER A 24 -5.68 -0.73 -7.16
CA SER A 24 -5.50 -0.74 -5.71
C SER A 24 -4.35 0.11 -5.19
N ILE A 25 -3.33 0.38 -5.98
CA ILE A 25 -2.22 1.26 -5.60
C ILE A 25 -2.03 2.29 -6.70
N PHE A 26 -1.79 3.54 -6.30
CA PHE A 26 -1.66 4.62 -7.26
C PHE A 26 -0.91 5.82 -6.72
N LEU A 27 -0.31 6.55 -7.65
CA LEU A 27 0.26 7.86 -7.43
C LEU A 27 -0.83 8.93 -7.60
N TYR A 28 -1.03 9.76 -6.57
CA TYR A 28 -2.04 10.80 -6.52
C TYR A 28 -1.41 12.19 -6.46
N ALA A 29 -1.81 13.09 -7.35
CA ALA A 29 -1.38 14.49 -7.35
C ALA A 29 -2.14 15.32 -6.31
N ASN A 30 -1.44 15.84 -5.30
CA ASN A 30 -2.00 16.75 -4.31
C ASN A 30 -1.89 18.19 -4.82
N LYS A 31 -3.04 18.84 -4.99
CA LYS A 31 -3.13 20.24 -5.43
C LYS A 31 -3.38 21.16 -4.23
N SER A 32 -2.74 22.32 -4.21
CA SER A 32 -3.01 23.33 -3.18
C SER A 32 -4.47 23.79 -3.27
N ASN A 33 -5.09 23.98 -2.13
CA ASN A 33 -6.45 24.53 -1.99
C ASN A 33 -6.45 26.02 -1.58
N LYS A 34 -5.28 26.65 -1.41
CA LYS A 34 -5.14 28.01 -0.84
C LYS A 34 -4.29 28.93 -1.72
N GLY A 35 -4.64 30.22 -1.65
CA GLY A 35 -3.87 31.35 -2.21
C GLY A 35 -3.65 31.27 -3.71
N ASP A 36 -2.62 31.98 -4.19
CA ASP A 36 -2.25 32.05 -5.61
C ASP A 36 -1.81 30.71 -6.19
N LYS A 37 -1.51 29.73 -5.34
CA LYS A 37 -1.16 28.37 -5.75
C LYS A 37 -2.36 27.44 -5.90
N LYS A 38 -3.59 27.92 -5.72
CA LYS A 38 -4.80 27.08 -5.78
C LYS A 38 -4.87 26.32 -7.11
N GLY A 39 -5.03 25.00 -7.03
CA GLY A 39 -5.09 24.10 -8.20
C GLY A 39 -3.73 23.65 -8.74
N ILE A 40 -2.62 24.23 -8.26
CA ILE A 40 -1.26 23.82 -8.63
C ILE A 40 -0.86 22.59 -7.79
N GLU A 41 -0.25 21.60 -8.44
CA GLU A 41 0.32 20.44 -7.75
C GLU A 41 1.49 20.87 -6.85
N ILE A 42 1.47 20.42 -5.60
CA ILE A 42 2.47 20.77 -4.58
C ILE A 42 3.21 19.55 -4.03
N SER A 43 2.63 18.37 -4.20
CA SER A 43 3.21 17.09 -3.79
C SER A 43 2.43 15.96 -4.45
N LYS A 44 2.96 14.75 -4.33
CA LYS A 44 2.23 13.52 -4.67
C LYS A 44 2.10 12.61 -3.45
N SER A 45 1.19 11.66 -3.51
CA SER A 45 1.07 10.60 -2.51
C SER A 45 0.97 9.26 -3.20
N ILE A 46 1.61 8.23 -2.65
CA ILE A 46 1.26 6.85 -2.97
C ILE A 46 0.15 6.44 -1.98
N LYS A 47 -0.93 5.86 -2.50
CA LYS A 47 -2.10 5.45 -1.71
C LYS A 47 -2.56 4.05 -2.06
N ILE A 48 -3.09 3.34 -1.07
CA ILE A 48 -3.85 2.10 -1.24
C ILE A 48 -5.34 2.46 -1.34
N PHE A 49 -6.02 1.95 -2.35
CA PHE A 49 -7.48 1.99 -2.50
C PHE A 49 -8.00 0.56 -2.50
N GLU A 50 -8.83 0.22 -1.52
CA GLU A 50 -9.58 -1.02 -1.57
C GLU A 50 -10.83 -0.79 -2.43
N PRO A 51 -10.95 -1.46 -3.61
CA PRO A 51 -12.17 -1.38 -4.38
C PRO A 51 -13.29 -2.12 -3.66
N GLU A 52 -14.51 -1.61 -3.79
CA GLU A 52 -15.70 -2.22 -3.22
C GLU A 52 -15.86 -3.68 -3.69
N TYR A 53 -16.35 -4.51 -2.78
CA TYR A 53 -16.68 -5.90 -3.06
C TYR A 53 -18.05 -6.28 -2.47
N PRO A 54 -18.96 -6.85 -3.27
CA PRO A 54 -18.87 -7.10 -4.71
C PRO A 54 -18.68 -5.80 -5.54
N PRO A 55 -18.08 -5.87 -6.75
CA PRO A 55 -17.83 -4.69 -7.55
C PRO A 55 -19.14 -4.00 -7.92
N GLN A 56 -19.24 -2.69 -7.70
CA GLN A 56 -20.35 -1.88 -8.19
C GLN A 56 -19.93 -1.16 -9.48
N GLU A 57 -20.84 -1.11 -10.47
CA GLU A 57 -20.60 -0.48 -11.79
C GLU A 57 -20.17 0.99 -11.71
N LYS A 58 -20.47 1.68 -10.60
CA LYS A 58 -20.14 3.09 -10.34
C LYS A 58 -19.04 3.29 -9.30
N SER A 59 -18.27 2.24 -8.95
CA SER A 59 -17.17 2.37 -7.99
C SER A 59 -16.02 3.19 -8.59
N VAL A 60 -16.12 4.51 -8.48
CA VAL A 60 -15.05 5.43 -8.86
C VAL A 60 -13.95 5.35 -7.81
N ARG A 61 -12.69 5.29 -8.25
CA ARG A 61 -11.53 5.36 -7.35
C ARG A 61 -11.67 6.58 -6.44
N SER A 62 -11.88 6.33 -5.15
CA SER A 62 -12.08 7.40 -4.17
C SER A 62 -10.78 8.19 -3.98
N LYS A 63 -10.90 9.50 -3.71
CA LYS A 63 -9.77 10.32 -3.24
C LYS A 63 -9.26 9.83 -1.86
N ASN A 64 -10.07 9.03 -1.16
CA ASN A 64 -9.87 8.55 0.22
C ASN A 64 -9.17 7.18 0.26
N GLY A 65 -8.02 7.06 -0.39
CA GLY A 65 -7.13 5.91 -0.19
C GLY A 65 -6.32 6.04 1.09
N THR A 66 -5.92 4.90 1.67
CA THR A 66 -4.96 4.83 2.78
C THR A 66 -3.60 5.36 2.31
N LEU A 67 -3.07 6.37 3.00
CA LEU A 67 -1.78 6.97 2.67
C LEU A 67 -0.63 6.01 2.99
N ILE A 68 0.19 5.69 1.99
CA ILE A 68 1.48 4.99 2.16
C ILE A 68 2.59 5.98 2.45
N MET A 69 2.74 7.00 1.61
CA MET A 69 3.76 8.04 1.75
C MET A 69 3.38 9.29 0.96
N ASN A 70 3.94 10.44 1.35
CA ASN A 70 3.95 11.64 0.52
C ASN A 70 5.31 11.82 -0.14
N ILE A 71 5.32 12.44 -1.32
CA ILE A 71 6.49 12.68 -2.15
C ILE A 71 6.49 14.15 -2.53
N GLN A 72 7.62 14.83 -2.28
CA GLN A 72 7.83 16.22 -2.68
C GLN A 72 9.07 16.29 -3.58
N GLN A 73 8.92 16.93 -4.74
CA GLN A 73 10.03 17.18 -5.65
C GLN A 73 10.48 18.63 -5.48
N LYS A 74 11.69 18.82 -4.97
CA LYS A 74 12.32 20.15 -4.80
C LYS A 74 13.72 20.14 -5.43
N SER A 75 14.78 20.24 -4.63
CA SER A 75 16.16 20.04 -5.05
C SER A 75 16.57 18.55 -5.17
N GLY A 76 15.61 17.65 -4.92
CA GLY A 76 15.73 16.20 -4.90
C GLY A 76 14.36 15.60 -4.62
N ILE A 77 14.31 14.29 -4.36
CA ILE A 77 13.08 13.56 -4.02
C ILE A 77 12.99 13.41 -2.50
N GLU A 78 12.07 14.16 -1.89
CA GLU A 78 11.78 14.11 -0.45
C GLU A 78 10.58 13.16 -0.21
N LEU A 79 10.84 12.02 0.44
CA LEU A 79 9.82 11.08 0.90
C LEU A 79 9.44 11.39 2.35
N LEU A 80 8.15 11.45 2.63
CA LEU A 80 7.60 11.57 3.98
C LEU A 80 7.05 10.20 4.38
N ILE A 81 7.79 9.53 5.26
CA ILE A 81 7.56 8.15 5.68
C ILE A 81 7.06 8.13 7.13
N ARG A 82 6.04 7.34 7.46
CA ARG A 82 5.55 7.25 8.84
C ARG A 82 6.61 6.64 9.74
N ASN A 83 6.57 6.98 11.04
CA ASN A 83 7.52 6.46 12.01
C ASN A 83 7.53 4.92 12.06
N GLU A 84 6.39 4.25 11.94
CA GLU A 84 6.32 2.77 11.96
C GLU A 84 7.10 2.15 10.79
N GLN A 85 6.93 2.70 9.59
CA GLN A 85 7.66 2.28 8.39
C GLN A 85 9.16 2.53 8.56
N TYR A 86 9.55 3.74 8.99
CA TYR A 86 10.96 4.11 9.19
C TYR A 86 11.67 3.24 10.22
N ASN A 87 10.99 2.88 11.31
CA ASN A 87 11.57 2.03 12.35
C ASN A 87 11.72 0.56 11.91
N THR A 88 11.01 0.14 10.87
CA THR A 88 11.01 -1.25 10.39
C THR A 88 11.89 -1.44 9.17
N ILE A 89 11.92 -0.47 8.26
CA ILE A 89 12.60 -0.58 6.97
C ILE A 89 13.95 0.12 7.06
N PRO A 90 15.07 -0.58 6.85
CA PRO A 90 16.40 0.02 6.88
C PRO A 90 16.54 1.18 5.90
N LEU A 91 17.05 2.31 6.40
CA LEU A 91 17.35 3.47 5.57
C LEU A 91 18.61 3.18 4.72
N PRO A 92 18.57 3.40 3.39
CA PRO A 92 19.77 3.30 2.55
C PRO A 92 20.84 4.30 2.97
N GLU A 93 22.12 3.93 2.90
CA GLU A 93 23.24 4.77 3.35
C GLU A 93 23.36 6.10 2.59
N GLU A 94 22.95 6.10 1.31
CA GLU A 94 23.01 7.28 0.45
C GLU A 94 21.89 8.28 0.72
N ALA A 95 20.85 7.86 1.44
CA ALA A 95 19.68 8.68 1.74
C ALA A 95 19.96 9.63 2.90
N LYS A 96 19.50 10.88 2.79
CA LYS A 96 19.68 11.89 3.84
C LYS A 96 18.43 12.03 4.67
N LEU A 97 18.54 11.82 5.98
CA LEU A 97 17.49 12.15 6.93
C LEU A 97 17.48 13.65 7.21
N LYS A 98 16.34 14.29 7.01
CA LYS A 98 16.08 15.68 7.36
C LYS A 98 15.21 15.73 8.60
N GLU A 99 15.77 16.16 9.72
CA GLU A 99 15.02 16.30 10.96
C GLU A 99 14.17 17.56 10.94
N LEU A 100 12.86 17.39 11.17
CA LEU A 100 11.90 18.48 11.30
C LEU A 100 11.21 18.33 12.65
N LYS A 101 11.60 19.17 13.62
CA LYS A 101 11.01 19.16 14.98
C LYS A 101 9.49 19.42 14.98
N SER A 102 8.97 20.03 13.92
CA SER A 102 7.55 20.33 13.76
C SER A 102 6.71 19.18 13.21
N ASP A 103 7.34 18.13 12.67
CA ASP A 103 6.64 16.96 12.12
C ASP A 103 6.96 15.73 12.96
N GLU A 104 6.02 15.40 13.86
CA GLU A 104 6.14 14.24 14.73
C GLU A 104 5.64 12.95 14.06
N ASN A 105 4.91 13.05 12.94
CA ASN A 105 4.25 11.91 12.30
C ASN A 105 5.10 11.30 11.19
N PHE A 106 5.92 12.11 10.53
CA PHE A 106 6.71 11.70 9.37
C PHE A 106 8.20 11.95 9.58
N LYS A 107 9.01 11.00 9.08
CA LYS A 107 10.43 11.20 8.80
C LYS A 107 10.59 11.68 7.37
N HIS A 108 11.37 12.72 7.20
CA HIS A 108 11.67 13.30 5.89
C HIS A 108 12.99 12.73 5.38
N ILE A 109 12.93 11.97 4.30
CA ILE A 109 14.07 11.28 3.73
C ILE A 109 14.30 11.82 2.32
N ILE A 110 15.52 12.28 2.05
CA ILE A 110 15.88 12.91 0.78
C ILE A 110 16.79 11.97 -0.01
N PHE A 111 16.39 11.74 -1.25
CA PHE A 111 17.16 11.02 -2.27
C PHE A 111 17.51 11.94 -3.44
N ASP A 112 18.61 11.63 -4.11
CA ASP A 112 18.83 12.07 -5.48
C ASP A 112 17.97 11.22 -6.44
N GLU A 113 17.42 11.81 -7.50
CA GLU A 113 16.53 11.12 -8.44
C GLU A 113 17.24 10.01 -9.24
N SER A 114 18.57 10.08 -9.36
CA SER A 114 19.38 9.07 -10.06
C SER A 114 19.67 7.82 -9.23
N MET A 115 19.36 7.83 -7.93
CA MET A 115 19.67 6.71 -7.04
C MET A 115 18.69 5.56 -7.23
N ASP A 116 19.19 4.36 -7.52
CA ASP A 116 18.36 3.15 -7.58
C ASP A 116 17.77 2.80 -6.20
N SER A 117 18.49 3.11 -5.12
CA SER A 117 18.04 2.90 -3.73
C SER A 117 16.75 3.65 -3.39
N LEU A 118 16.42 4.74 -4.10
CA LEU A 118 15.14 5.43 -4.00
C LEU A 118 13.98 4.49 -4.36
N TYR A 119 14.05 3.80 -5.49
CA TYR A 119 12.98 2.94 -5.97
C TYR A 119 12.87 1.66 -5.14
N THR A 120 14.01 1.10 -4.73
CA THR A 120 14.03 -0.02 -3.78
C THR A 120 13.35 0.36 -2.46
N TYR A 121 13.64 1.56 -1.94
CA TYR A 121 13.06 2.02 -0.69
C TYR A 121 11.56 2.35 -0.83
N ILE A 122 11.13 2.92 -1.96
CA ILE A 122 9.70 3.09 -2.28
C ILE A 122 9.01 1.72 -2.30
N LYS A 123 9.56 0.71 -3.01
CA LYS A 123 9.00 -0.64 -3.06
C LYS A 123 8.84 -1.24 -1.67
N ALA A 124 9.89 -1.19 -0.85
CA ALA A 124 9.86 -1.73 0.51
C ALA A 124 8.75 -1.08 1.36
N ASN A 125 8.59 0.23 1.28
CA ASN A 125 7.55 0.96 2.02
C ASN A 125 6.13 0.64 1.54
N VAL A 126 5.95 0.45 0.22
CA VAL A 126 4.66 0.03 -0.34
C VAL A 126 4.31 -1.40 0.09
N VAL A 127 5.26 -2.34 -0.03
CA VAL A 127 5.09 -3.73 0.37
C VAL A 127 4.75 -3.84 1.86
N TYR A 128 5.48 -3.13 2.72
CA TYR A 128 5.18 -3.08 4.15
C TYR A 128 3.73 -2.65 4.42
N CYS A 129 3.24 -1.61 3.73
CA CYS A 129 1.86 -1.16 3.92
C CYS A 129 0.82 -2.15 3.38
N ILE A 130 1.12 -2.93 2.34
CA ILE A 130 0.24 -4.00 1.83
C ILE A 130 0.16 -5.14 2.85
N GLU A 131 1.31 -5.59 3.35
CA GLU A 131 1.39 -6.70 4.32
C GLU A 131 0.68 -6.38 5.63
N ASN A 132 0.68 -5.10 6.03
CA ASN A 132 0.00 -4.61 7.23
C ASN A 132 -1.39 -4.01 6.95
N TYR A 133 -1.89 -4.13 5.72
CA TYR A 133 -3.22 -3.62 5.38
C TYR A 133 -4.32 -4.45 6.03
N VAL A 134 -5.31 -3.77 6.60
CA VAL A 134 -6.54 -4.40 7.10
C VAL A 134 -7.73 -3.65 6.52
N SER A 135 -8.61 -4.38 5.84
CA SER A 135 -9.87 -3.87 5.31
C SER A 135 -10.68 -3.23 6.43
N SER A 136 -11.34 -2.11 6.12
CA SER A 136 -12.29 -1.48 7.03
C SER A 136 -13.54 -2.34 7.26
N SER A 137 -13.78 -3.33 6.41
CA SER A 137 -14.92 -4.25 6.50
C SER A 137 -14.50 -5.57 7.12
N SER A 138 -15.03 -5.91 8.30
CA SER A 138 -14.85 -7.25 8.88
C SER A 138 -16.03 -8.14 8.56
N PHE A 139 -15.77 -9.38 8.12
CA PHE A 139 -16.80 -10.36 7.79
C PHE A 139 -16.33 -11.80 8.09
N GLY A 140 -17.26 -12.75 8.12
CA GLY A 140 -16.96 -14.15 8.45
C GLY A 140 -16.12 -14.87 7.39
N CYS A 141 -16.78 -15.39 6.36
CA CYS A 141 -16.14 -15.99 5.20
C CYS A 141 -16.98 -15.70 3.95
N CYS A 142 -16.33 -15.54 2.80
CA CYS A 142 -16.96 -15.41 1.48
C CYS A 142 -17.48 -16.75 0.91
N SER A 143 -17.79 -17.72 1.78
CA SER A 143 -18.24 -19.08 1.41
C SER A 143 -17.25 -19.93 0.59
N LYS A 144 -15.99 -19.49 0.40
CA LYS A 144 -14.91 -20.29 -0.23
C LYS A 144 -14.10 -21.11 0.78
N PHE A 145 -14.58 -21.29 2.01
CA PHE A 145 -13.79 -21.84 3.13
C PHE A 145 -13.23 -23.24 2.85
N GLU A 146 -13.97 -24.15 2.21
CA GLU A 146 -13.46 -25.49 1.87
C GLU A 146 -12.27 -25.40 0.90
N LYS A 147 -12.45 -24.73 -0.24
CA LYS A 147 -11.37 -24.54 -1.23
C LYS A 147 -10.16 -23.81 -0.65
N CYS A 148 -10.38 -22.76 0.14
CA CYS A 148 -9.29 -22.05 0.80
C CYS A 148 -8.53 -22.95 1.80
N SER A 149 -9.23 -23.92 2.41
CA SER A 149 -8.61 -24.89 3.32
C SER A 149 -7.78 -25.91 2.56
N ASP A 150 -8.33 -26.45 1.48
CA ASP A 150 -7.64 -27.40 0.61
C ASP A 150 -6.35 -26.78 0.03
N GLU A 151 -6.39 -25.51 -0.38
CA GLU A 151 -5.23 -24.76 -0.88
C GLU A 151 -4.35 -24.15 0.22
N ARG A 152 -4.76 -24.26 1.50
CA ARG A 152 -4.09 -23.65 2.67
C ARG A 152 -3.85 -22.13 2.54
N LYS A 153 -4.62 -21.44 1.70
CA LYS A 153 -4.50 -20.00 1.44
C LYS A 153 -5.85 -19.38 1.09
N CYS A 154 -5.99 -18.07 1.29
CA CYS A 154 -7.19 -17.35 0.85
C CYS A 154 -7.24 -17.21 -0.67
N LEU A 155 -8.31 -17.73 -1.28
CA LEU A 155 -8.58 -17.68 -2.73
C LEU A 155 -9.52 -16.54 -3.13
N HIS A 156 -9.68 -15.53 -2.28
CA HIS A 156 -10.45 -14.35 -2.65
C HIS A 156 -9.72 -13.59 -3.77
N GLU A 157 -10.47 -13.06 -4.74
CA GLU A 157 -9.93 -12.32 -5.89
C GLU A 157 -9.46 -10.92 -5.50
N ASN A 158 -10.19 -10.27 -4.60
CA ASN A 158 -9.77 -9.00 -4.01
C ASN A 158 -8.97 -9.29 -2.73
N LYS A 159 -7.64 -9.27 -2.82
CA LYS A 159 -6.73 -9.56 -1.69
C LYS A 159 -6.74 -8.50 -0.59
N LEU A 160 -7.06 -7.24 -0.92
CA LEU A 160 -7.22 -6.19 0.09
C LEU A 160 -8.48 -6.44 0.91
N TYR A 161 -9.64 -6.57 0.25
CA TYR A 161 -10.91 -6.85 0.92
C TYR A 161 -10.84 -8.11 1.78
N SER A 162 -10.14 -9.14 1.29
CA SER A 162 -10.07 -10.41 2.01
C SER A 162 -9.29 -10.35 3.33
N THR A 163 -8.51 -9.30 3.59
CA THR A 163 -7.91 -9.07 4.92
C THR A 163 -8.97 -8.87 6.02
N GLY A 164 -10.20 -8.51 5.63
CA GLY A 164 -11.37 -8.44 6.51
C GLY A 164 -12.00 -9.81 6.85
N CYS A 165 -11.61 -10.88 6.16
CA CYS A 165 -12.17 -12.22 6.32
C CYS A 165 -11.66 -12.90 7.60
N ALA A 166 -12.54 -13.18 8.54
CA ALA A 166 -12.21 -13.87 9.77
C ALA A 166 -11.60 -15.27 9.51
N TYR A 167 -12.10 -15.99 8.50
CA TYR A 167 -11.55 -17.30 8.15
C TYR A 167 -10.13 -17.22 7.56
N ARG A 168 -9.82 -16.18 6.78
CA ARG A 168 -8.46 -15.95 6.26
C ARG A 168 -7.46 -15.83 7.41
N ARG A 169 -7.78 -15.06 8.44
CA ARG A 169 -6.91 -14.92 9.62
C ARG A 169 -6.65 -16.26 10.31
N ASN A 170 -7.62 -17.16 10.34
CA ASN A 170 -7.41 -18.51 10.85
C ASN A 170 -6.45 -19.32 9.97
N LEU A 171 -6.63 -19.28 8.65
CA LEU A 171 -5.74 -19.94 7.69
C LEU A 171 -4.28 -19.46 7.81
N GLU A 172 -4.07 -18.15 7.90
CA GLU A 172 -2.74 -17.54 8.06
C GLU A 172 -2.08 -17.95 9.39
N ASN A 173 -2.89 -18.14 10.44
CA ASN A 173 -2.46 -18.70 11.72
C ASN A 173 -2.39 -20.25 11.73
N ARG A 174 -2.43 -20.89 10.55
CA ARG A 174 -2.38 -22.35 10.36
C ARG A 174 -3.50 -23.12 11.07
N LYS A 175 -4.65 -22.49 11.32
CA LYS A 175 -5.86 -23.10 11.88
C LYS A 175 -6.87 -23.37 10.75
N ILE A 176 -6.97 -24.63 10.35
CA ILE A 176 -7.80 -25.09 9.23
C ILE A 176 -8.96 -25.93 9.76
N PHE A 177 -10.19 -25.44 9.57
CA PHE A 177 -11.41 -26.03 10.15
C PHE A 177 -12.19 -26.91 9.18
N TYR A 178 -11.97 -26.76 7.87
CA TYR A 178 -12.74 -27.42 6.81
C TYR A 178 -11.82 -28.11 5.79
N GLY A 179 -12.40 -28.84 4.84
CA GLY A 179 -11.68 -29.43 3.71
C GLY A 179 -10.76 -30.60 4.07
N LEU A 180 -10.01 -31.07 3.07
CA LEU A 180 -9.07 -32.18 3.14
C LEU A 180 -7.90 -31.92 4.08
N ASN A 181 -7.54 -30.65 4.27
CA ASN A 181 -6.43 -30.21 5.11
C ASN A 181 -6.84 -29.77 6.53
N ARG A 182 -8.06 -30.11 6.98
CA ARG A 182 -8.54 -29.81 8.34
C ARG A 182 -7.54 -30.29 9.41
N ASN A 183 -7.21 -29.41 10.36
CA ASN A 183 -6.25 -29.69 11.43
C ASN A 183 -6.69 -29.24 12.82
N VAL A 184 -7.90 -28.67 12.96
CA VAL A 184 -8.52 -28.33 14.25
C VAL A 184 -9.66 -29.31 14.53
N LEU A 185 -9.59 -29.98 15.70
CA LEU A 185 -10.53 -30.99 16.18
C LEU A 185 -11.88 -30.41 16.59
#